data_AF-A0A420NQA5-F1
#
_entry.id   AF-A0A420NQA5-F1
#
_cell.length_a   1.000
_cell.length_b   1.000
_cell.length_c   1.000
_cell.angle_alpha   90.00
_cell.angle_beta   90.00
_cell.angle_gamma   90.00
#
_symmetry.space_group_name_H-M   'P 1'
#
loop_
_entity.id
_entity.type
_entity.pdbx_description
1 polymer ?
#
loop_
_entity_poly.entity_id
_entity_poly.type
_entity_poly.pdbx_seq_one_letter_code
_entity_poly.pdbx_strand_id
1 'polypeptide(L)'
;MSDLNIEARILLALRALQNDPKLSLRRAAGIYQVRYWTLHRRQKGILSTHDSIPKSRKLSDLEEQIIVQFILDLDSRGFPPRLHYVEEMANRLLADREMPPVGKRWASNFVKRHKDLKTHFFRKYDYQRAKCEDPTIIGNWFRLVANVIAKYGI
;
A
#
# COMPACT_ATOMS: atom_id res chain seq x y z
N MET A 1 -25.63 -5.48 10.27
CA MET A 1 -25.87 -4.74 9.00
C MET A 1 -26.21 -3.29 9.35
N SER A 2 -25.25 -2.53 9.86
CA SER A 2 -25.49 -1.24 10.51
C SER A 2 -24.32 -0.32 10.18
N ASP A 3 -24.52 0.50 9.16
CA ASP A 3 -23.79 1.73 8.82
C ASP A 3 -23.85 1.92 7.30
N LEU A 4 -25.06 2.13 6.77
CA LEU A 4 -25.22 2.82 5.50
C LEU A 4 -24.78 4.28 5.71
N ASN A 5 -23.45 4.41 5.66
CA ASN A 5 -22.58 5.54 5.42
C ASN A 5 -23.02 6.88 6.05
N ILE A 6 -22.68 7.08 7.33
CA ILE A 6 -22.81 8.37 8.05
C ILE A 6 -22.17 9.52 7.24
N GLU A 7 -21.05 9.26 6.55
CA GLU A 7 -20.41 10.25 5.68
C GLU A 7 -21.27 10.60 4.45
N ALA A 8 -21.98 9.64 3.85
CA ALA A 8 -22.90 9.95 2.76
C ALA A 8 -24.05 10.88 3.21
N ARG A 9 -24.57 10.67 4.42
CA ARG A 9 -25.60 11.55 5.02
C ARG A 9 -25.06 12.94 5.32
N ILE A 10 -23.80 13.04 5.76
CA ILE A 10 -23.09 14.31 5.95
C ILE A 10 -22.97 15.05 4.61
N LEU A 11 -22.54 14.37 3.54
CA LEU A 11 -22.40 14.98 2.22
C LEU A 11 -23.74 15.48 1.67
N LEU A 12 -24.82 14.72 1.86
CA LEU A 12 -26.18 15.16 1.51
C LEU A 12 -26.61 16.39 2.32
N ALA A 13 -26.32 16.42 3.63
CA ALA A 13 -26.63 17.56 4.48
C ALA A 13 -25.84 18.82 4.10
N LEU A 14 -24.55 18.68 3.73
CA LEU A 14 -23.73 19.78 3.23
C LEU A 14 -24.25 20.32 1.89
N ARG A 15 -24.68 19.43 0.99
CA ARG A 15 -25.28 19.83 -0.29
C ARG A 15 -26.60 20.57 -0.09
N ALA A 16 -27.43 20.13 0.85
CA ALA A 16 -28.68 20.81 1.21
C ALA A 16 -28.44 22.23 1.75
N LEU A 17 -27.40 22.41 2.58
CA LEU A 17 -26.99 23.73 3.10
C LEU A 17 -26.46 24.66 2.00
N GLN A 18 -25.83 24.11 0.95
CA GLN A 18 -25.41 24.90 -0.21
C GLN A 18 -26.60 25.32 -1.07
N ASN A 19 -27.61 24.46 -1.20
CA ASN A 19 -28.78 24.71 -2.04
C ASN A 19 -29.84 25.61 -1.38
N ASP A 20 -29.94 25.60 -0.05
CA ASP A 20 -30.91 26.41 0.70
C ASP A 20 -30.21 27.32 1.73
N PRO A 21 -30.04 28.62 1.43
CA PRO A 21 -29.40 29.57 2.34
C PRO A 21 -30.22 29.88 3.60
N LYS A 22 -31.51 29.50 3.68
CA LYS A 22 -32.33 29.65 4.90
C LYS A 22 -32.21 28.46 5.84
N LEU A 23 -31.63 27.35 5.38
CA LEU A 23 -31.51 26.12 6.16
C LEU A 23 -30.39 26.26 7.19
N SER A 24 -30.71 26.14 8.48
CA SER A 24 -29.70 26.17 9.53
C SER A 24 -28.97 24.83 9.67
N LEU A 25 -27.71 24.87 10.08
CA LEU A 25 -26.91 23.67 10.32
C LEU A 25 -27.56 22.67 11.29
N ARG A 26 -28.23 23.20 12.33
CA ARG A 26 -28.93 22.41 13.34
C ARG A 26 -30.17 21.71 12.77
N ARG A 27 -30.88 22.38 11.87
CA ARG A 27 -32.03 21.82 11.17
C ARG A 27 -31.60 20.76 10.16
N ALA A 28 -30.53 21.02 9.40
CA ALA A 28 -29.92 20.04 8.49
C ALA A 28 -29.49 18.77 9.24
N ALA A 29 -28.80 18.93 10.38
CA ALA A 29 -28.40 17.82 11.24
C ALA A 29 -29.60 16.97 11.70
N GLY A 30 -30.72 17.61 12.05
CA GLY A 30 -31.96 16.91 12.40
C GLY A 30 -32.59 16.15 11.23
N ILE A 31 -32.75 16.80 10.07
CA ILE A 31 -33.36 16.21 8.86
C ILE A 31 -32.58 14.98 8.40
N TYR A 32 -31.26 15.12 8.28
CA TYR A 32 -30.39 14.04 7.82
C TYR A 32 -29.95 13.11 8.96
N GLN A 33 -30.51 13.28 10.17
CA GLN A 33 -30.21 12.59 11.43
C GLN A 33 -28.70 12.32 11.64
N VAL A 34 -27.91 13.38 11.51
CA VAL A 34 -26.47 13.39 11.77
C VAL A 34 -26.22 14.21 13.04
N ARG A 35 -25.20 13.85 13.84
CA ARG A 35 -24.76 14.71 14.95
C ARG A 35 -24.32 16.08 14.42
N TYR A 36 -24.88 17.13 15.02
CA TYR A 36 -24.57 18.53 14.72
C TYR A 36 -23.07 18.81 14.67
N TRP A 37 -22.33 18.37 15.69
CA TRP A 37 -20.88 18.60 15.77
C TRP A 37 -20.10 17.94 14.65
N THR A 38 -20.53 16.77 14.17
CA THR A 38 -19.90 16.07 13.05
C THR A 38 -20.12 16.85 11.76
N LEU A 39 -21.35 17.29 11.50
CA LEU A 39 -21.69 18.12 10.34
C LEU A 39 -20.95 19.47 10.35
N HIS A 40 -20.88 20.13 11.50
CA HIS A 40 -20.14 21.39 11.68
C HIS A 40 -18.65 21.24 11.39
N ARG A 41 -18.02 20.16 11.87
CA ARG A 41 -16.60 19.87 11.56
C ARG A 41 -16.38 19.68 10.06
N ARG A 42 -17.28 18.95 9.40
CA ARG A 42 -17.21 18.68 7.95
C ARG A 42 -17.44 19.93 7.11
N GLN A 43 -18.35 20.80 7.53
CA GLN A 43 -18.54 22.12 6.92
C GLN A 43 -17.28 22.98 6.99
N LYS A 44 -16.51 22.88 8.08
CA LYS A 44 -15.19 23.53 8.24
C LYS A 44 -14.06 22.81 7.51
N GLY A 45 -14.35 21.80 6.68
CA GLY A 45 -13.34 21.05 5.92
C GLY A 45 -12.56 20.01 6.74
N ILE A 46 -12.96 19.72 7.98
CA ILE A 46 -12.29 18.69 8.79
C ILE A 46 -12.78 17.32 8.32
N LEU A 47 -11.86 16.53 7.76
CA LEU A 47 -12.12 15.16 7.29
C LEU A 47 -12.41 14.20 8.45
N SER A 48 -12.96 13.03 8.12
CA SER A 48 -13.08 11.94 9.07
C SER A 48 -11.71 11.39 9.43
N THR A 49 -11.57 10.76 10.59
CA THR A 49 -10.30 10.10 10.95
C THR A 49 -9.99 8.94 10.00
N HIS A 50 -11.02 8.30 9.44
CA HIS A 50 -10.88 7.23 8.45
C HIS A 50 -10.36 7.76 7.11
N ASP A 51 -10.83 8.94 6.69
CA ASP A 51 -10.48 9.54 5.40
C ASP A 51 -9.26 10.47 5.50
N SER A 52 -8.82 10.78 6.72
CA SER A 52 -7.63 11.59 6.97
C SER A 52 -6.37 10.76 6.78
N ILE A 53 -5.41 11.32 6.03
CA ILE A 53 -4.09 10.73 5.87
C ILE A 53 -3.42 10.64 7.26
N PRO A 54 -2.95 9.45 7.69
CA PRO A 54 -2.27 9.33 8.96
C PRO A 54 -0.95 10.08 8.91
N LYS A 55 -0.60 10.80 9.99
CA LYS A 55 0.66 11.56 10.12
C LYS A 55 1.91 10.72 9.90
N SER A 56 1.80 9.39 10.02
CA SER A 56 2.86 8.44 9.78
C SER A 56 3.14 8.14 8.31
N ARG A 57 2.29 8.58 7.36
CA ARG A 57 2.48 8.28 5.93
C ARG A 57 3.72 8.96 5.35
N LYS A 58 4.03 10.19 5.77
CA LYS A 58 5.21 11.02 5.41
C LYS A 58 5.36 11.35 3.92
N LEU A 59 5.00 10.44 3.03
CA LEU A 59 4.99 10.58 1.58
C LEU A 59 3.56 10.81 1.06
N SER A 60 3.48 11.41 -0.12
CA SER A 60 2.26 11.54 -0.92
C SER A 60 1.87 10.21 -1.56
N ASP A 61 0.61 10.11 -1.99
CA ASP A 61 0.07 8.93 -2.67
C ASP A 61 0.87 8.55 -3.93
N LEU A 62 1.29 9.55 -4.71
CA LEU A 62 2.08 9.35 -5.91
C LEU A 62 3.47 8.78 -5.58
N GLU A 63 4.14 9.32 -4.57
CA GLU A 63 5.45 8.83 -4.15
C GLU A 63 5.40 7.42 -3.61
N GLU A 64 4.40 7.12 -2.77
CA GLU A 64 4.19 5.76 -2.30
C GLU A 64 3.96 4.81 -3.47
N GLN A 65 3.15 5.20 -4.46
CA GLN A 65 2.89 4.39 -5.64
C GLN A 65 4.15 4.13 -6.47
N ILE A 66 5.03 5.13 -6.63
CA ILE A 66 6.32 4.96 -7.30
C ILE A 66 7.19 3.94 -6.56
N ILE A 67 7.27 4.03 -5.23
CA ILE A 67 8.02 3.07 -4.41
C ILE A 67 7.43 1.67 -4.55
N VAL A 68 6.10 1.52 -4.51
CA VAL A 68 5.44 0.22 -4.71
C VAL A 68 5.80 -0.36 -6.08
N GLN A 69 5.66 0.43 -7.14
CA GLN A 69 5.96 -0.02 -8.50
C GLN A 69 7.42 -0.46 -8.64
N PHE A 70 8.34 0.27 -8.03
CA PHE A 70 9.75 -0.06 -8.04
C PHE A 70 10.06 -1.34 -7.25
N ILE A 71 9.40 -1.57 -6.11
CA ILE A 71 9.53 -2.82 -5.35
C ILE A 71 9.05 -4.02 -6.21
N LEU A 72 7.93 -3.88 -6.90
CA LEU A 72 7.38 -4.92 -7.76
C LEU A 72 8.28 -5.21 -8.97
N ASP A 73 8.86 -4.18 -9.59
CA ASP A 73 9.85 -4.33 -10.66
C ASP A 73 11.09 -5.09 -10.17
N LEU A 74 11.62 -4.74 -9.01
CA LEU A 74 12.76 -5.44 -8.41
C LEU A 74 12.44 -6.92 -8.08
N ASP A 75 11.25 -7.19 -7.54
CA ASP A 75 10.80 -8.55 -7.26
C ASP A 75 10.66 -9.38 -8.55
N SER A 76 10.13 -8.78 -9.63
CA SER A 76 10.01 -9.45 -10.94
C SER A 76 11.36 -9.88 -11.53
N ARG A 77 12.44 -9.20 -11.16
CA ARG A 77 13.83 -9.52 -11.56
C ARG A 77 14.50 -10.52 -10.61
N GLY A 78 13.80 -10.98 -9.57
CA GLY A 78 14.32 -11.89 -8.55
C GLY A 78 15.12 -11.22 -7.44
N PHE A 79 15.04 -9.88 -7.30
CA PHE A 79 15.78 -9.11 -6.30
C PHE A 79 14.85 -8.30 -5.38
N PRO A 80 13.94 -8.93 -4.61
CA PRO A 80 13.05 -8.17 -3.75
C PRO A 80 13.84 -7.39 -2.68
N PRO A 81 13.54 -6.10 -2.50
CA PRO A 81 14.27 -5.23 -1.60
C PRO A 81 13.98 -5.57 -0.13
N ARG A 82 14.99 -5.36 0.73
CA ARG A 82 14.83 -5.43 2.18
C ARG A 82 14.11 -4.18 2.70
N LEU A 83 13.46 -4.28 3.87
CA LEU A 83 12.78 -3.14 4.51
C LEU A 83 13.68 -1.90 4.69
N HIS A 84 14.95 -2.11 5.04
CA HIS A 84 15.95 -1.03 5.11
C HIS A 84 16.06 -0.26 3.80
N TYR A 85 16.06 -0.96 2.67
CA TYR A 85 16.19 -0.33 1.36
C TYR A 85 14.93 0.47 0.99
N VAL A 86 13.76 -0.01 1.38
CA VAL A 86 12.49 0.74 1.26
C VAL A 86 12.51 2.02 2.09
N GLU A 87 13.05 1.94 3.31
CA GLU A 87 13.29 3.11 4.15
C GLU A 87 14.25 4.11 3.50
N GLU A 88 15.35 3.63 2.92
CA GLU A 88 16.34 4.45 2.25
C GLU A 88 15.77 5.18 1.03
N MET A 89 14.98 4.49 0.20
CA MET A 89 14.30 5.10 -0.95
C MET A 89 13.36 6.23 -0.52
N ALA A 90 12.58 6.01 0.54
CA ALA A 90 11.70 7.04 1.10
C ALA A 90 12.49 8.22 1.67
N ASN A 91 13.60 7.95 2.38
CA ASN A 91 14.45 9.00 2.94
C ASN A 91 15.14 9.84 1.88
N ARG A 92 15.49 9.27 0.71
CA ARG A 92 16.02 10.05 -0.42
C ARG A 92 14.98 11.05 -0.94
N LEU A 93 13.75 10.61 -1.18
CA LEU A 93 12.65 11.50 -1.60
C LEU A 93 12.37 12.60 -0.57
N LEU A 94 12.47 12.28 0.72
CA LEU A 94 12.30 13.26 1.79
C LEU A 94 13.47 14.25 1.88
N ALA A 95 14.70 13.79 1.66
CA ALA A 95 15.89 14.63 1.64
C ALA A 95 15.83 15.67 0.51
N ASP A 96 15.35 15.26 -0.68
CA ASP A 96 15.13 16.16 -1.82
C ASP A 96 14.11 17.27 -1.50
N ARG A 97 13.27 17.07 -0.48
CA ARG A 97 12.26 18.03 0.01
C ARG A 97 12.67 18.71 1.32
N GLU A 98 13.91 18.52 1.76
CA GLU A 98 14.42 19.04 3.04
C GLU A 98 13.56 18.61 4.25
N MET A 99 12.94 17.44 4.18
CA MET A 99 12.09 16.91 5.24
C MET A 99 12.84 15.93 6.15
N PRO A 100 12.45 15.82 7.43
CA PRO A 100 13.06 14.87 8.34
C PRO A 100 12.80 13.42 7.90
N PRO A 101 13.74 12.50 8.17
CA PRO A 101 13.64 11.12 7.74
C PRO A 101 12.44 10.40 8.35
N VAL A 102 12.09 9.27 7.75
CA VAL A 102 11.04 8.40 8.26
C VAL A 102 11.48 7.73 9.58
N GLY A 103 10.51 7.37 10.41
CA GLY A 103 10.81 6.67 11.66
C GLY A 103 11.07 5.17 11.45
N LYS A 104 11.71 4.52 12.43
CA LYS A 104 12.09 3.09 12.42
C LYS A 104 10.98 2.10 12.03
N ARG A 105 9.71 2.42 12.33
CA ARG A 105 8.55 1.56 12.01
C ARG A 105 7.88 1.90 10.68
N TRP A 106 8.39 2.88 9.96
CA TRP A 106 7.74 3.39 8.76
C TRP A 106 7.71 2.35 7.65
N ALA A 107 8.85 1.72 7.32
CA ALA A 107 8.93 0.75 6.23
C ALA A 107 8.05 -0.49 6.47
N SER A 108 7.99 -0.99 7.71
CA SER A 108 7.11 -2.11 8.04
C SER A 108 5.63 -1.73 8.00
N ASN A 109 5.28 -0.52 8.43
CA ASN A 109 3.92 0.00 8.30
C ASN A 109 3.55 0.30 6.84
N PHE A 110 4.49 0.75 6.02
CA PHE A 110 4.31 0.97 4.59
C PHE A 110 3.90 -0.33 3.90
N VAL A 111 4.66 -1.41 4.08
CA VAL A 111 4.30 -2.72 3.50
C VAL A 111 2.96 -3.23 4.03
N LYS A 112 2.63 -3.01 5.31
CA LYS A 112 1.32 -3.39 5.86
C LYS A 112 0.14 -2.62 5.25
N ARG A 113 0.34 -1.38 4.78
CA ARG A 113 -0.71 -0.56 4.16
C ARG A 113 -1.01 -1.00 2.73
N HIS A 114 0.02 -1.38 1.98
CA HIS A 114 -0.11 -1.78 0.58
C HIS A 114 -0.35 -3.29 0.49
N LYS A 115 -1.60 -3.71 0.23
CA LYS A 115 -1.98 -5.12 0.13
C LYS A 115 -1.26 -5.88 -1.00
N ASP A 116 -0.75 -5.14 -1.97
CA ASP A 116 0.01 -5.65 -3.11
C ASP A 116 1.42 -6.10 -2.69
N LEU A 117 1.90 -5.63 -1.55
CA LEU A 117 3.22 -5.97 -1.01
C LEU A 117 3.09 -6.99 0.12
N LYS A 118 3.95 -8.00 0.09
CA LYS A 118 4.06 -8.99 1.17
C LYS A 118 5.52 -9.19 1.55
N THR A 119 5.81 -9.19 2.85
CA THR A 119 7.14 -9.56 3.34
C THR A 119 7.30 -11.09 3.26
N HIS A 120 8.30 -11.54 2.52
CA HIS A 120 8.70 -12.95 2.50
C HIS A 120 10.07 -13.12 3.17
N PHE A 121 10.24 -14.24 3.89
CA PHE A 121 11.54 -14.60 4.46
C PHE A 121 12.23 -15.59 3.54
N PHE A 122 13.38 -15.19 3.00
CA PHE A 122 14.24 -16.13 2.28
C PHE A 122 14.76 -17.20 3.23
N ARG A 123 14.59 -18.46 2.85
CA ARG A 123 15.37 -19.55 3.44
C ARG A 123 16.79 -19.44 2.89
N LYS A 124 17.78 -19.55 3.78
CA LYS A 124 19.18 -19.61 3.36
C LYS A 124 19.32 -20.77 2.37
N TYR A 125 19.90 -20.49 1.21
CA TYR A 125 20.21 -21.53 0.25
C TYR A 125 21.19 -22.52 0.87
N ASP A 126 20.96 -23.81 0.69
CA ASP A 126 21.87 -24.82 1.22
C ASP A 126 23.21 -24.71 0.48
N TYR A 127 24.26 -24.37 1.21
CA TYR A 127 25.57 -24.14 0.64
C TYR A 127 26.20 -25.42 0.09
N GLN A 128 25.88 -26.58 0.69
CA GLN A 128 26.34 -27.86 0.16
C GLN A 128 25.65 -28.17 -1.17
N ARG A 129 24.35 -27.84 -1.26
CA ARG A 129 23.62 -27.94 -2.53
C ARG A 129 24.26 -27.06 -3.61
N ALA A 130 24.58 -25.80 -3.30
CA ALA A 130 25.25 -24.89 -4.23
C ALA A 130 26.59 -25.46 -4.75
N LYS A 131 27.37 -26.11 -3.88
CA LYS A 131 28.64 -26.74 -4.27
C LYS A 131 28.46 -27.96 -5.19
N CYS A 132 27.34 -28.66 -5.06
CA CYS A 132 27.02 -29.83 -5.86
C CYS A 132 26.33 -29.49 -7.19
N GLU A 133 25.99 -28.22 -7.44
CA GLU A 133 25.34 -27.78 -8.69
C GLU A 133 26.37 -27.56 -9.79
N ASP A 134 26.76 -28.65 -10.47
CA ASP A 134 27.56 -28.60 -11.70
C ASP A 134 26.63 -28.35 -12.92
N PRO A 135 26.78 -27.21 -13.63
CA PRO A 135 25.97 -26.88 -14.80
C PRO A 135 25.99 -27.96 -15.88
N THR A 136 27.10 -28.68 -16.02
CA THR A 136 27.29 -29.74 -17.01
C THR A 136 26.42 -30.95 -16.68
N ILE A 137 26.43 -31.36 -15.41
CA ILE A 137 25.64 -32.49 -14.91
C ILE A 137 24.15 -32.17 -15.00
N ILE A 138 23.75 -30.97 -14.55
CA ILE A 138 22.36 -30.50 -14.60
C ILE A 138 21.88 -30.43 -16.07
N GLY A 139 22.67 -29.83 -16.95
CA GLY A 139 22.32 -29.71 -18.37
C GLY A 139 22.19 -31.05 -19.07
N ASN A 140 23.10 -32.00 -18.77
CA ASN A 140 23.03 -33.35 -19.33
C ASN A 140 21.79 -34.11 -18.86
N TRP A 141 21.39 -33.95 -17.59
CA TRP A 141 20.16 -34.55 -17.06
C TRP A 141 18.92 -34.00 -17.77
N PHE A 142 18.80 -32.68 -17.93
CA PHE A 142 17.68 -32.08 -18.66
C PHE A 142 17.63 -32.50 -20.14
N ARG A 143 18.79 -32.63 -20.79
CA ARG A 143 18.88 -33.13 -22.17
C ARG A 143 18.37 -34.57 -22.27
N LEU A 144 18.72 -35.42 -21.29
CA LEU A 144 18.23 -36.80 -21.23
C LEU A 144 16.70 -36.84 -21.05
N VAL A 145 16.15 -36.05 -20.13
CA VAL A 145 14.71 -35.94 -19.91
C VAL A 145 13.99 -35.48 -21.20
N ALA A 146 14.50 -34.44 -21.87
CA ALA A 146 13.94 -33.95 -23.12
C ALA A 146 13.94 -35.03 -24.23
N ASN A 147 15.03 -35.80 -24.34
CA ASN A 147 15.12 -36.90 -25.30
C ASN A 147 14.12 -38.03 -25.01
N VAL A 148 13.89 -38.35 -23.73
CA VAL A 148 12.93 -39.38 -23.31
C VAL A 148 11.49 -38.92 -23.61
N ILE A 149 11.16 -37.67 -23.30
CA ILE A 149 9.87 -37.06 -23.66
C ILE A 149 9.65 -37.12 -25.17
N ALA A 150 10.65 -36.70 -25.97
CA ALA A 150 10.55 -36.74 -27.43
C ALA A 150 10.40 -38.16 -27.99
N LYS A 151 11.04 -39.15 -27.37
CA LYS A 151 11.00 -40.55 -27.82
C LYS A 151 9.68 -41.25 -27.47
N TYR A 152 9.09 -40.96 -26.31
CA TYR A 152 7.93 -41.68 -25.80
C TYR A 152 6.63 -40.86 -25.76
N GLY A 153 6.68 -39.57 -26.10
CA GLY A 153 5.51 -38.68 -26.22
C GLY A 153 4.76 -38.42 -24.91
N ILE A 154 5.49 -38.39 -23.78
CA ILE A 154 4.96 -38.11 -22.43
C ILE A 154 4.81 -36.61 -22.21
#